data_AF-A0A0F9VIR8-F1
#
_entry.id   AF-A0A0F9VIR8-F1
#
_cell.length_a   1.000
_cell.length_b   1.000
_cell.length_c   1.000
_cell.angle_alpha   90.00
_cell.angle_beta   90.00
_cell.angle_gamma   90.00
#
_symmetry.space_group_name_H-M   'P 1'
#
loop_
_entity.id
_entity.type
_entity.pdbx_description
1 polymer ?
#
loop_
_entity_poly.entity_id
_entity_poly.type
_entity_poly.pdbx_seq_one_letter_code
_entity_poly.pdbx_strand_id
1 'polypeptide(L)'
;MRVYVRLFKPNKCRSVVILSSRRLRKTSQLSGGVTTEADDYFHGAKAMEDDYIIACADLKRTTIDGRRTYYPYGAFVHPDFRNQGFGRILYKACLMCIKHKMDSFNRKRKPLFVQHRIGDPSGSTSAAAKRVYKSLVKQGFLMPVDDGAYKIKKFPKLKYKIIE
;
A
#
# COMPACT_ATOMS: atom_id res chain seq x y z
N MET A 1 20.21 -0.25 8.01
CA MET A 1 19.65 -0.12 6.65
C MET A 1 18.62 1.01 6.67
N ARG A 2 18.79 2.08 5.87
CA ARG A 2 17.74 3.10 5.75
C ARG A 2 16.69 2.58 4.77
N VAL A 3 15.43 2.75 5.10
CA VAL A 3 14.29 2.30 4.29
C VAL A 3 13.46 3.53 3.95
N TYR A 4 13.09 3.65 2.68
CA TYR A 4 12.28 4.76 2.16
C TYR A 4 10.92 4.25 1.73
N VAL A 5 9.91 5.10 1.86
CA VAL A 5 8.57 4.84 1.32
C VAL A 5 8.30 5.88 0.24
N ARG A 6 8.18 5.43 -1.01
CA ARG A 6 7.82 6.29 -2.13
C ARG A 6 6.34 6.17 -2.45
N LEU A 7 5.67 7.32 -2.60
CA LEU A 7 4.25 7.41 -2.95
C LEU A 7 4.11 8.02 -4.35
N PHE A 8 3.58 7.27 -5.32
CA PHE A 8 3.50 7.75 -6.71
C PHE A 8 2.26 8.64 -6.94
N LYS A 9 2.51 9.89 -7.34
CA LYS A 9 1.58 11.00 -7.65
C LYS A 9 0.43 11.23 -6.64
N PRO A 10 0.46 12.32 -5.86
CA PRO A 10 -0.53 12.65 -4.83
C PRO A 10 -1.93 13.00 -5.36
N ASN A 11 -2.19 13.03 -6.68
CA ASN A 11 -3.55 13.16 -7.23
C ASN A 11 -4.17 11.83 -7.71
N LYS A 12 -3.36 10.81 -8.01
CA LYS A 12 -3.85 9.48 -8.44
C LYS A 12 -3.43 8.28 -7.57
N CYS A 13 -2.48 8.41 -6.61
CA CYS A 13 -1.93 7.34 -5.73
C CYS A 13 -2.13 5.95 -6.32
N ARG A 14 -1.32 5.65 -7.33
CA ARG A 14 -1.41 4.35 -8.01
C ARG A 14 -0.59 3.32 -7.27
N SER A 15 0.58 3.69 -6.74
CA SER A 15 1.53 2.72 -6.18
C SER A 15 2.25 3.21 -4.92
N VAL A 16 2.56 2.25 -4.04
CA VAL A 16 3.33 2.40 -2.80
C VAL A 16 4.52 1.47 -2.89
N VAL A 17 5.73 2.02 -2.75
CA VAL A 17 6.98 1.25 -2.89
C VAL A 17 7.87 1.47 -1.67
N ILE A 18 8.45 0.38 -1.16
CA ILE A 18 9.43 0.36 -0.08
C ILE A 18 10.81 0.06 -0.66
N LEU A 19 11.80 0.91 -0.39
CA LEU A 19 13.12 0.86 -1.02
C LEU A 19 14.23 0.69 0.02
N SER A 20 15.30 -0.04 -0.32
CA SER A 20 16.50 -0.22 0.49
C SER A 20 17.61 0.78 0.13
N SER A 21 18.07 1.57 1.10
CA SER A 21 19.23 2.45 0.90
C SER A 21 20.55 1.74 0.65
N ARG A 22 20.66 0.46 1.04
CA ARG A 22 21.92 -0.29 0.94
C ARG A 22 22.27 -0.64 -0.51
N ARG A 23 21.27 -0.67 -1.39
CA ARG A 23 21.39 -1.05 -2.80
C ARG A 23 21.08 0.10 -3.77
N LEU A 24 20.68 1.26 -3.25
CA LEU A 24 20.56 2.50 -4.03
C LEU A 24 21.96 3.09 -4.25
N ARG A 25 22.50 2.97 -5.48
CA ARG A 25 23.83 3.49 -5.82
C ARG A 25 23.85 5.02 -5.93
N LYS A 26 22.73 5.66 -6.28
CA LYS A 26 22.54 7.13 -6.26
C LYS A 26 21.12 7.52 -5.85
N THR A 27 20.97 8.61 -5.08
CA THR A 27 19.66 9.18 -4.72
C THR A 27 18.86 9.69 -5.92
N SER A 28 19.50 9.98 -7.05
CA SER A 28 18.82 10.34 -8.32
C SER A 28 18.05 9.17 -8.96
N GLN A 29 18.32 7.92 -8.57
CA GLN A 29 17.50 6.76 -8.95
C GLN A 29 16.16 6.76 -8.19
N LEU A 30 16.03 7.57 -7.13
CA LEU A 30 14.76 7.80 -6.45
C LEU A 30 13.87 8.80 -7.20
N SER A 31 14.39 9.61 -8.12
CA SER A 31 13.61 10.58 -8.91
C SER A 31 13.27 10.04 -10.30
N GLY A 32 14.21 9.36 -10.96
CA GLY A 32 14.00 8.72 -12.27
C GLY A 32 13.69 7.23 -12.16
N GLY A 33 12.53 6.79 -12.67
CA GLY A 33 12.46 5.46 -13.30
C GLY A 33 11.79 4.30 -12.57
N VAL A 34 10.94 4.51 -11.56
CA VAL A 34 9.93 3.48 -11.24
C VAL A 34 8.63 3.91 -11.90
N THR A 35 8.55 3.74 -13.23
CA THR A 35 7.34 3.96 -14.00
C THR A 35 6.39 2.80 -13.75
N THR A 36 5.45 3.00 -12.83
CA THR A 36 4.26 2.15 -12.70
C THR A 36 3.21 2.71 -13.66
N GLU A 37 3.34 2.38 -14.95
CA GLU A 37 2.22 2.53 -15.86
C GLU A 37 1.08 1.61 -15.39
N ALA A 38 -0.14 2.12 -15.49
CA ALA A 38 -1.18 1.86 -14.48
C ALA A 38 -1.97 0.57 -14.63
N ASP A 39 -1.65 -0.25 -15.64
CA ASP A 39 -2.61 -1.22 -16.15
C ASP A 39 -2.14 -2.68 -16.07
N ASP A 40 -0.90 -2.96 -15.65
CA ASP A 40 -0.36 -4.33 -15.70
C ASP A 40 0.02 -4.94 -14.34
N TYR A 41 -0.67 -6.05 -14.01
CA TYR A 41 -0.34 -7.03 -12.96
C TYR A 41 1.13 -7.50 -13.01
N PHE A 42 1.77 -7.40 -14.17
CA PHE A 42 3.15 -7.81 -14.44
C PHE A 42 4.25 -6.88 -13.88
N HIS A 43 3.93 -5.65 -13.50
CA HIS A 43 4.96 -4.70 -13.02
C HIS A 43 5.37 -4.89 -11.57
N GLY A 44 4.50 -5.44 -10.71
CA GLY A 44 4.90 -5.85 -9.36
C GLY A 44 5.99 -6.92 -9.36
N ALA A 45 6.15 -7.67 -10.46
CA ALA A 45 7.24 -8.63 -10.66
C ALA A 45 8.44 -7.99 -11.38
N LYS A 46 8.22 -7.16 -12.43
CA LYS A 46 9.31 -6.47 -13.15
C LYS A 46 10.05 -5.44 -12.29
N ALA A 47 9.35 -4.75 -11.40
CA ALA A 47 9.95 -3.87 -10.40
C ALA A 47 10.79 -4.64 -9.36
N MET A 48 10.71 -5.98 -9.32
CA MET A 48 11.56 -6.82 -8.46
C MET A 48 12.84 -7.28 -9.15
N GLU A 49 12.98 -7.05 -10.46
CA GLU A 49 14.29 -7.14 -11.14
C GLU A 49 15.22 -6.05 -10.61
N ASP A 50 14.65 -4.98 -10.06
CA ASP A 50 15.38 -3.94 -9.36
C ASP A 50 15.70 -4.37 -7.92
N ASP A 51 16.97 -4.73 -7.71
CA ASP A 51 17.57 -5.19 -6.44
C ASP A 51 17.30 -4.30 -5.21
N TYR A 52 16.87 -3.06 -5.42
CA TYR A 52 16.64 -2.07 -4.37
C TYR A 52 15.16 -1.99 -3.91
N ILE A 53 14.23 -2.69 -4.55
CA ILE A 53 12.82 -2.75 -4.15
C ILE A 53 12.59 -3.87 -3.11
N ILE A 54 12.08 -3.48 -1.94
CA ILE A 54 11.78 -4.41 -0.85
C ILE A 54 10.34 -4.94 -0.96
N ALA A 55 9.40 -4.04 -1.23
CA ALA A 55 7.98 -4.36 -1.29
C ALA A 55 7.23 -3.30 -2.09
N CYS A 56 6.16 -3.70 -2.78
CA CYS A 56 5.33 -2.79 -3.55
C CYS A 56 3.85 -3.23 -3.51
N ALA A 57 2.96 -2.27 -3.68
CA ALA A 57 1.54 -2.52 -3.93
C ALA A 57 0.96 -1.35 -4.73
N ASP A 58 0.00 -1.65 -5.58
CA ASP A 58 -0.87 -0.62 -6.14
C ASP A 58 -2.03 -0.34 -5.21
N LEU A 59 -2.28 0.93 -4.90
CA LEU A 59 -3.43 1.30 -4.09
C LEU A 59 -4.62 1.60 -5.01
N LYS A 60 -5.39 0.57 -5.35
CA LYS A 60 -6.59 0.73 -6.16
C LYS A 60 -7.73 1.36 -5.34
N ARG A 61 -8.57 2.09 -6.07
CA ARG A 61 -9.78 2.74 -5.55
C ARG A 61 -10.98 2.21 -6.32
N THR A 62 -12.02 1.82 -5.61
CA THR A 62 -13.34 1.52 -6.19
C THR A 62 -14.44 2.21 -5.38
N THR A 63 -15.70 1.96 -5.73
CA THR A 63 -16.88 2.39 -4.99
C THR A 63 -17.73 1.17 -4.68
N ILE A 64 -18.07 1.00 -3.41
CA ILE A 64 -18.98 -0.05 -2.92
C ILE A 64 -20.08 0.65 -2.15
N ASP A 65 -21.35 0.40 -2.50
CA ASP A 65 -22.53 1.00 -1.87
C ASP A 65 -22.46 2.54 -1.74
N GLY A 66 -21.98 3.21 -2.80
CA GLY A 66 -21.82 4.67 -2.82
C GLY A 66 -20.72 5.21 -1.89
N ARG A 67 -19.86 4.34 -1.34
CA ARG A 67 -18.70 4.71 -0.53
C ARG A 67 -17.40 4.44 -1.29
N ARG A 68 -16.49 5.41 -1.27
CA ARG A 68 -15.13 5.21 -1.78
C ARG A 68 -14.42 4.16 -0.93
N THR A 69 -13.84 3.17 -1.58
CA THR A 69 -13.07 2.12 -0.93
C THR A 69 -11.67 2.03 -1.55
N TYR A 70 -10.71 1.65 -0.74
CA TYR A 70 -9.31 1.50 -1.14
C TYR A 70 -8.82 0.10 -0.75
N TYR A 71 -7.98 -0.49 -1.60
CA TYR A 71 -7.36 -1.77 -1.31
C TYR A 71 -5.99 -1.90 -1.99
N PRO A 72 -5.03 -2.59 -1.37
CA PRO A 72 -3.78 -2.94 -2.01
C PRO A 72 -4.04 -4.03 -3.07
N TYR A 73 -3.75 -3.71 -4.32
CA TYR A 73 -3.70 -4.59 -5.48
C TYR A 73 -2.23 -4.97 -5.75
N GLY A 74 -1.98 -6.20 -6.20
CA GLY A 74 -0.62 -6.64 -6.55
C GLY A 74 0.39 -6.53 -5.40
N ALA A 75 -0.05 -6.65 -4.14
CA ALA A 75 0.83 -6.45 -2.99
C ALA A 75 1.88 -7.58 -2.88
N PHE A 76 3.16 -7.21 -2.96
CA PHE A 76 4.28 -8.12 -2.98
C PHE A 76 5.41 -7.71 -2.04
N VAL A 77 6.19 -8.70 -1.59
CA VAL A 77 7.42 -8.52 -0.80
C VAL A 77 8.48 -9.42 -1.40
N HIS A 78 9.66 -8.84 -1.68
CA HIS A 78 10.80 -9.55 -2.25
C HIS A 78 11.12 -10.80 -1.42
N PRO A 79 11.42 -11.95 -2.03
CA PRO A 79 11.75 -13.19 -1.32
C PRO A 79 12.77 -12.98 -0.19
N ASP A 80 13.89 -12.33 -0.46
CA ASP A 80 14.96 -12.01 0.52
C ASP A 80 14.50 -11.19 1.73
N PHE A 81 13.39 -10.46 1.59
CA PHE A 81 12.84 -9.58 2.63
C PHE A 81 11.55 -10.13 3.25
N ARG A 82 11.11 -11.35 2.89
CA ARG A 82 9.94 -11.99 3.51
C ARG A 82 10.21 -12.27 4.99
N ASN A 83 9.13 -12.37 5.76
CA ASN A 83 9.14 -12.58 7.23
C ASN A 83 9.81 -11.47 8.08
N GLN A 84 10.36 -10.42 7.48
CA GLN A 84 10.96 -9.27 8.20
C GLN A 84 9.94 -8.16 8.52
N GLY A 85 8.64 -8.39 8.27
CA GLY A 85 7.57 -7.45 8.60
C GLY A 85 7.27 -6.38 7.54
N PHE A 86 7.95 -6.38 6.38
CA PHE A 86 7.74 -5.39 5.32
C PHE A 86 6.33 -5.37 4.75
N GLY A 87 5.62 -6.50 4.71
CA GLY A 87 4.20 -6.50 4.34
C GLY A 87 3.33 -5.66 5.28
N ARG A 88 3.63 -5.63 6.60
CA ARG A 88 2.91 -4.75 7.54
C ARG A 88 3.25 -3.29 7.32
N ILE A 89 4.51 -2.99 6.98
CA ILE A 89 4.96 -1.63 6.67
C ILE A 89 4.26 -1.13 5.40
N LEU A 90 4.17 -1.98 4.37
CA LEU A 90 3.53 -1.68 3.09
C LEU A 90 2.06 -1.28 3.27
N TYR A 91 1.30 -2.05 4.05
CA TYR A 91 -0.10 -1.72 4.32
C TYR A 91 -0.27 -0.46 5.17
N LYS A 92 0.65 -0.20 6.11
CA LYS A 92 0.66 1.08 6.85
C LYS A 92 0.96 2.26 5.93
N ALA A 93 1.85 2.09 4.96
CA ALA A 93 2.12 3.07 3.93
C ALA A 93 0.92 3.32 3.01
N CYS A 94 0.16 2.27 2.67
CA CYS A 94 -1.12 2.42 1.97
C CYS A 94 -2.10 3.32 2.76
N LEU A 95 -2.26 3.07 4.06
CA LEU A 95 -3.11 3.91 4.93
C LEU A 95 -2.61 5.37 4.97
N MET A 96 -1.30 5.58 5.00
CA MET A 96 -0.73 6.93 4.95
C MET A 96 -0.98 7.62 3.61
N CYS A 97 -0.84 6.93 2.47
CA CYS A 97 -1.23 7.50 1.18
C CYS A 97 -2.72 7.88 1.17
N ILE A 98 -3.61 7.04 1.72
CA ILE A 98 -5.04 7.40 1.85
C ILE A 98 -5.16 8.70 2.66
N LYS A 99 -4.48 8.82 3.81
CA LYS A 99 -4.46 10.04 4.65
C LYS A 99 -4.10 11.27 3.83
N HIS A 100 -3.04 11.20 3.02
CA HIS A 100 -2.61 12.32 2.17
C HIS A 100 -3.64 12.66 1.07
N LYS A 101 -4.47 11.71 0.64
CA LYS A 101 -5.62 11.98 -0.24
C LYS A 101 -6.84 12.51 0.50
N MET A 102 -6.87 12.35 1.83
CA MET A 102 -8.06 12.66 2.63
C MET A 102 -8.38 14.14 2.73
N ASP A 103 -7.46 15.02 2.33
CA ASP A 103 -7.69 16.46 2.33
C ASP A 103 -8.80 16.90 1.35
N SER A 104 -9.27 15.99 0.47
CA SER A 104 -10.37 16.20 -0.48
C SER A 104 -11.70 15.52 -0.14
N PHE A 105 -11.82 14.79 0.99
CA PHE A 105 -13.07 14.07 1.30
C PHE A 105 -14.03 14.92 2.12
N ASN A 106 -15.32 14.82 1.79
CA ASN A 106 -16.39 15.24 2.68
C ASN A 106 -16.22 14.51 4.04
N ARG A 107 -15.92 15.26 5.11
CA ARG A 107 -15.61 14.74 6.45
C ARG A 107 -16.66 13.77 6.98
N LYS A 108 -17.89 13.82 6.46
CA LYS A 108 -19.01 12.96 6.85
C LYS A 108 -18.92 11.52 6.33
N ARG A 109 -18.19 11.23 5.24
CA ARG A 109 -18.07 9.86 4.67
C ARG A 109 -16.62 9.48 4.47
N LYS A 110 -15.96 9.04 5.55
CA LYS A 110 -14.60 8.49 5.48
C LYS A 110 -14.57 7.24 4.59
N PRO A 111 -13.52 7.05 3.78
CA PRO A 111 -13.42 5.88 2.92
C PRO A 111 -13.22 4.60 3.74
N LEU A 112 -13.57 3.47 3.13
CA LEU A 112 -13.24 2.15 3.67
C LEU A 112 -11.89 1.68 3.16
N PHE A 113 -11.21 0.89 3.98
CA PHE A 113 -10.08 0.08 3.55
C PHE A 113 -10.54 -1.36 3.48
N VAL A 114 -10.39 -2.01 2.33
CA VAL A 114 -10.99 -3.33 2.09
C VAL A 114 -9.94 -4.34 1.65
N GLN A 115 -10.26 -5.62 1.79
CA GLN A 115 -9.52 -6.73 1.21
C GLN A 115 -9.67 -6.70 -0.31
N HIS A 116 -8.66 -7.20 -1.03
CA HIS A 116 -8.66 -7.23 -2.49
C HIS A 116 -9.93 -7.87 -3.06
N ARG A 117 -10.34 -9.04 -2.52
CA ARG A 117 -11.58 -9.74 -2.97
C ARG A 117 -12.87 -8.93 -2.84
N ILE A 118 -12.87 -7.93 -1.96
CA ILE A 118 -14.03 -7.06 -1.72
C ILE A 118 -13.98 -5.86 -2.69
N GLY A 119 -12.77 -5.37 -2.99
CA GLY A 119 -12.57 -4.28 -3.94
C GLY A 119 -12.59 -4.71 -5.41
N ASP A 120 -12.37 -6.00 -5.67
CA ASP A 120 -12.40 -6.64 -6.98
C ASP A 120 -12.92 -8.09 -6.78
N PRO A 121 -14.14 -8.42 -7.26
CA PRO A 121 -14.71 -9.76 -7.11
C PRO A 121 -13.90 -10.88 -7.77
N SER A 122 -13.10 -10.56 -8.79
CA SER A 122 -12.17 -11.52 -9.42
C SER A 122 -10.87 -11.70 -8.62
N GLY A 123 -10.62 -10.80 -7.67
CA GLY A 123 -9.43 -10.78 -6.85
C GLY A 123 -9.48 -11.77 -5.68
N SER A 124 -8.30 -12.18 -5.22
CA SER A 124 -8.14 -12.98 -4.00
C SER A 124 -7.30 -12.25 -2.95
N THR A 125 -7.49 -12.61 -1.69
CA THR A 125 -6.69 -12.08 -0.57
C THR A 125 -5.94 -13.22 0.10
N SER A 126 -4.62 -13.22 -0.05
CA SER A 126 -3.75 -14.27 0.48
C SER A 126 -3.83 -14.39 2.01
N ALA A 127 -3.49 -15.56 2.55
CA ALA A 127 -3.43 -15.77 4.00
C ALA A 127 -2.44 -14.80 4.69
N ALA A 128 -1.32 -14.48 4.02
CA ALA A 128 -0.36 -13.49 4.50
C ALA A 128 -0.98 -12.09 4.60
N ALA A 129 -1.71 -11.65 3.57
CA ALA A 129 -2.43 -10.38 3.59
C ALA A 129 -3.49 -10.36 4.70
N LYS A 130 -4.30 -11.42 4.85
CA LYS A 130 -5.29 -11.55 5.93
C LYS A 130 -4.67 -11.39 7.32
N ARG A 131 -3.47 -11.94 7.56
CA ARG A 131 -2.72 -11.74 8.81
C ARG A 131 -2.31 -10.28 9.03
N VAL A 132 -1.96 -9.55 7.96
CA VAL A 132 -1.67 -8.11 8.05
C VAL A 132 -2.92 -7.32 8.46
N TYR A 133 -4.09 -7.57 7.85
CA TYR A 133 -5.35 -6.95 8.27
C TYR A 133 -5.67 -7.22 9.74
N LYS A 134 -5.58 -8.49 10.19
CA LYS A 134 -5.76 -8.85 11.60
C LYS A 134 -4.81 -8.07 12.51
N SER A 135 -3.54 -7.92 12.13
CA SER A 135 -2.56 -7.13 12.88
C SER A 135 -2.92 -5.64 12.94
N LEU A 136 -3.45 -5.06 11.85
CA LEU A 136 -3.86 -3.65 11.82
C LEU A 136 -5.10 -3.40 12.68
N VAL A 137 -6.03 -4.36 12.73
CA VAL A 137 -7.18 -4.35 13.65
C VAL A 137 -6.70 -4.44 15.10
N LYS A 138 -5.84 -5.40 15.44
CA LYS A 138 -5.27 -5.53 16.80
C LYS A 138 -4.53 -4.26 17.25
N GLN A 139 -3.88 -3.56 16.32
CA GLN A 139 -3.19 -2.29 16.59
C GLN A 139 -4.14 -1.08 16.63
N GLY A 140 -5.44 -1.25 16.37
CA GLY A 140 -6.47 -0.22 16.39
C GLY A 140 -6.45 0.73 15.18
N PHE A 141 -5.73 0.39 14.10
CA PHE A 141 -5.74 1.18 12.86
C PHE A 141 -7.04 1.00 12.08
N LEU A 142 -7.58 -0.21 12.10
CA LEU A 142 -8.76 -0.63 11.38
C LEU A 142 -9.82 -1.14 12.35
N MET A 143 -11.09 -0.91 12.02
CA MET A 143 -12.24 -1.50 12.70
C MET A 143 -13.05 -2.29 11.66
N PRO A 144 -13.24 -3.61 11.84
CA PRO A 144 -14.08 -4.40 10.95
C PRO A 144 -15.49 -3.82 10.89
N VAL A 145 -16.11 -3.85 9.72
CA VAL A 145 -17.54 -3.53 9.56
C VAL A 145 -18.29 -4.69 8.92
N ASP A 146 -17.69 -5.33 7.91
CA ASP A 146 -18.21 -6.49 7.21
C ASP A 146 -17.05 -7.42 6.83
N ASP A 147 -17.35 -8.59 6.24
CA ASP A 147 -16.33 -9.54 5.85
C ASP A 147 -15.34 -8.93 4.84
N GLY A 148 -14.12 -8.64 5.31
CA GLY A 148 -13.07 -8.03 4.51
C GLY A 148 -13.21 -6.52 4.28
N ALA A 149 -14.14 -5.83 4.93
CA ALA A 149 -14.27 -4.37 4.88
C ALA A 149 -13.96 -3.73 6.25
N TYR A 150 -13.22 -2.62 6.23
CA TYR A 150 -12.75 -1.97 7.44
C TYR A 150 -12.90 -0.44 7.40
N LYS A 151 -13.40 0.13 8.50
CA LYS A 151 -13.31 1.57 8.78
C LYS A 151 -11.90 1.91 9.26
N ILE A 152 -11.33 3.00 8.72
CA ILE A 152 -10.04 3.53 9.18
C ILE A 152 -10.26 4.35 10.45
N LYS A 153 -9.72 3.91 11.59
CA LYS A 153 -9.88 4.59 12.90
C LYS A 153 -8.78 5.59 13.16
N LYS A 154 -7.53 5.23 12.85
CA LYS A 154 -6.35 6.08 13.01
C LYS A 154 -5.33 5.79 11.91
N PHE A 155 -4.50 6.78 11.60
CA PHE A 155 -3.42 6.63 10.64
C PHE A 155 -2.11 6.28 11.34
N PRO A 156 -1.33 5.31 10.82
CA PRO A 156 -0.05 4.95 11.41
C PRO A 156 0.98 6.05 11.19
N LYS A 157 1.86 6.30 12.17
CA LYS A 157 3.10 7.03 11.92
C LYS A 157 4.15 6.06 11.39
N LEU A 158 4.76 6.35 10.25
CA LEU A 158 5.89 5.59 9.74
C LEU A 158 7.18 6.19 10.30
N LYS A 159 8.10 5.34 10.77
CA LYS A 159 9.47 5.76 11.15
C LYS A 159 10.37 6.02 9.93
N TYR A 160 9.85 5.82 8.72
CA TYR A 160 10.59 5.88 7.47
C TYR A 160 10.36 7.22 6.77
N LYS A 161 11.40 7.74 6.12
CA LYS A 161 11.30 8.96 5.32
C LYS A 161 10.38 8.68 4.12
N ILE A 162 9.30 9.46 4.02
CA ILE A 162 8.42 9.47 2.85
C ILE A 162 9.09 10.36 1.79
N ILE A 163 9.14 9.86 0.57
CA ILE A 163 9.63 10.59 -0.61
C ILE A 163 8.54 10.58 -1.68
N GLU A 164 8.46 11.66 -2.45
CA GLU A 164 7.50 11.83 -3.56
C GLU A 164 8.24 11.73 -4.90
#